data_AF-J9G3D9-F1
#
_entry.id   AF-J9G3D9-F1
#
_cell.length_a   1.000
_cell.length_b   1.000
_cell.length_c   1.000
_cell.angle_alpha   90.00
_cell.angle_beta   90.00
_cell.angle_gamma   90.00
#
_symmetry.space_group_name_H-M   'P 1'
#
loop_
_entity.id
_entity.type
_entity.pdbx_description
1 polymer ?
#
loop_
_entity_poly.entity_id
_entity_poly.type
_entity_poly.pdbx_seq_one_letter_code
_entity_poly.pdbx_strand_id
1 'polypeptide(L)' 'MNIALIGMAGSGKTTTGKALAAHLGREFVDCDDLIPTYAGKSIAQIFF' A
#
# COMPACT_ATOMS: atom_id res chain seq x y z
N MET A 1 7.50 -0.97 14.81
CA MET A 1 6.44 0.05 14.79
C MET A 1 6.12 0.36 13.34
N ASN A 2 4.84 0.31 12.97
CA ASN A 2 4.38 0.50 11.59
C ASN A 2 3.56 1.80 11.51
N ILE A 3 3.61 2.46 10.35
CA ILE A 3 2.81 3.64 10.05
C ILE A 3 1.86 3.28 8.92
N ALA A 4 0.56 3.38 9.16
CA ALA A 4 -0.47 3.09 8.16
C ALA A 4 -1.02 4.40 7.59
N LEU A 5 -0.97 4.55 6.27
CA LEU A 5 -1.58 5.67 5.56
C LEU A 5 -2.98 5.26 5.09
N ILE A 6 -4.01 5.98 5.55
CA ILE A 6 -5.41 5.73 5.19
C ILE A 6 -5.98 6.88 4.35
N GLY A 7 -7.00 6.61 3.55
CA GLY A 7 -7.65 7.59 2.67
C GLY A 7 -8.08 7.00 1.32
N MET A 8 -8.84 7.76 0.54
CA MET A 8 -9.39 7.34 -0.75
C MET A 8 -8.31 7.07 -1.80
N ALA A 9 -8.60 6.24 -2.81
CA ALA A 9 -7.74 6.09 -3.99
C ALA A 9 -7.47 7.48 -4.62
N GLY A 10 -6.23 7.73 -5.05
CA GLY A 10 -5.82 9.03 -5.58
C GLY A 10 -5.51 10.12 -4.54
N SER A 11 -5.70 9.89 -3.24
CA SER A 11 -5.42 10.89 -2.18
C SER A 11 -3.92 11.11 -1.88
N GLY A 12 -3.01 10.58 -2.71
CA GLY A 12 -1.56 10.76 -2.56
C GLY A 12 -0.85 9.80 -1.60
N LYS A 13 -1.52 8.79 -1.03
CA LYS A 13 -0.96 7.85 -0.04
C LYS A 13 0.35 7.20 -0.50
N THR A 14 0.40 6.67 -1.71
CA THR A 14 1.60 6.01 -2.25
C THR A 14 2.76 6.99 -2.40
N THR A 15 2.49 8.21 -2.87
CA THR A 15 3.52 9.27 -3.00
C THR A 15 4.07 9.68 -1.64
N THR A 16 3.19 10.01 -0.69
CA THR A 16 3.58 10.41 0.67
C THR A 16 4.26 9.26 1.42
N GLY A 17 3.77 8.03 1.27
CA GLY A 17 4.33 6.85 1.92
C GLY A 17 5.74 6.52 1.45
N LYS A 18 6.01 6.59 0.14
CA LYS A 18 7.35 6.42 -0.40
C LYS A 18 8.33 7.48 0.13
N ALA A 19 7.91 8.74 0.15
CA ALA A 19 8.73 9.82 0.69
C ALA A 19 9.00 9.66 2.20
N LEU A 20 7.98 9.30 2.98
CA LEU A 20 8.10 9.06 4.42
C LEU A 20 9.01 7.87 4.73
N ALA A 21 8.86 6.76 3.99
CA ALA A 21 9.69 5.58 4.14
C ALA A 21 11.17 5.90 3.87
N ALA A 22 11.46 6.62 2.78
CA ALA A 22 12.81 7.07 2.47
C ALA A 22 13.39 8.00 3.56
N HIS A 23 12.59 8.94 4.05
CA HIS A 23 13.02 9.87 5.11
C HIS A 23 13.34 9.15 6.44
N LEU A 24 12.61 8.07 6.75
CA LEU A 24 12.78 7.29 7.97
C LEU A 24 13.77 6.11 7.81
N GLY A 25 14.34 5.90 6.62
CA GLY A 25 15.17 4.72 6.32
C GLY A 25 14.42 3.40 6.48
N ARG A 26 13.14 3.37 6.08
CA ARG A 26 12.25 2.21 6.19
C ARG A 26 11.79 1.73 4.83
N GLU A 27 11.29 0.50 4.80
CA GLU A 27 10.61 -0.04 3.62
C GLU A 27 9.20 0.55 3.48
N PHE A 28 8.82 0.82 2.22
CA PHE A 28 7.45 1.13 1.87
C PHE A 28 6.74 -0.14 1.41
N VAL A 29 5.52 -0.35 1.89
CA VAL A 29 4.68 -1.49 1.54
C VAL A 29 3.34 -0.96 1.03
N ASP A 30 2.93 -1.39 -0.16
CA ASP A 30 1.59 -1.14 -0.68
C ASP A 30 0.69 -2.37 -0.44
N CYS A 31 -0.43 -2.18 0.25
CA CYS A 31 -1.36 -3.26 0.53
C CYS A 31 -2.04 -3.77 -0.74
N ASP A 32 -2.27 -2.91 -1.72
CA ASP A 32 -2.96 -3.28 -2.97
C ASP A 32 -2.10 -4.26 -3.80
N ASP A 33 -0.78 -4.23 -3.61
CA ASP A 33 0.16 -5.18 -4.24
C ASP A 33 0.26 -6.50 -3.46
N LEU A 34 0.21 -6.44 -2.12
CA LEU A 34 0.36 -7.63 -1.28
C LEU A 34 -0.88 -8.51 -1.24
N ILE A 35 -2.07 -7.91 -1.17
CA ILE A 35 -3.34 -8.65 -1.03
C ILE A 35 -3.49 -9.72 -2.11
N PRO A 36 -3.28 -9.44 -3.42
CA PRO A 36 -3.36 -10.44 -4.48
C PRO A 36 -2.37 -11.59 -4.31
N THR A 37 -1.13 -11.28 -3.90
CA THR A 37 -0.08 -12.28 -3.69
C THR A 37 -0.49 -13.29 -2.62
N TYR A 38 -1.06 -12.83 -1.51
CA TYR A 38 -1.51 -13.72 -0.44
C TYR A 38 -2.85 -14.39 -0.74
N ALA A 39 -3.73 -13.74 -1.49
CA ALA A 39 -5.05 -14.26 -1.83
C ALA A 39 -5.04 -15.29 -2.98
N GLY A 40 -3.96 -15.33 -3.79
CA GLY A 40 -3.91 -16.15 -4.99
C GLY A 40 -4.94 -15.76 -6.06
N LYS A 41 -5.43 -14.51 -5.99
CA LYS A 41 -6.48 -13.93 -6.83
C LYS A 41 -6.10 -12.50 -7.20
N SER A 42 -6.51 -12.02 -8.36
CA SER A 42 -6.35 -10.61 -8.70
C SER A 42 -7.26 -9.73 -7.82
N ILE A 43 -6.92 -8.44 -7.67
CA ILE A 43 -7.82 -7.45 -7.03
C ILE A 43 -9.21 -7.51 -7.66
N ALA A 44 -9.28 -7.67 -8.98
CA ALA A 44 -10.56 -7.76 -9.67
C ALA A 44 -11.39 -8.96 -9.19
N GLN A 45 -10.78 -10.13 -9.02
CA GLN A 45 -11.47 -11.34 -8.53
C GLN A 45 -11.83 -11.30 -7.03
N ILE A 46 -11.26 -10.37 -6.26
CA ILE A 46 -11.52 -10.22 -4.82
C ILE A 46 -12.70 -9.29 -4.59
N PHE A 47 -12.82 -8.23 -5.39
CA PHE A 47 -13.79 -7.15 -5.16
C PHE A 47 -14.90 -7.06 -6.21
N PHE A 48 -14.81 -7.82 -7.31
CA PHE A 48 -15.84 -7.94 -8.35
C PHE A 48 -16.14 -9.41 -8.65
#